data_AF-A0A958BCP7-F1
#
_entry.id   AF-A0A958BCP7-F1
#
_cell.length_a   1.000
_cell.length_b   1.000
_cell.length_c   1.000
_cell.angle_alpha   90.00
_cell.angle_beta   90.00
_cell.angle_gamma   90.00
#
_symmetry.space_group_name_H-M   'P 1'
#
loop_
_entity.id
_entity.type
_entity.pdbx_description
1 polymer ?
#
loop_
_entity_poly.entity_id
_entity_poly.type
_entity_poly.pdbx_seq_one_letter_code
_entity_poly.pdbx_strand_id
1 'polypeptide(L)'
;MAGFGLNMAAFEWSSVALHVVRSGSFWRPPLLLAQAASLAAAFALLHQFGARTLARDSVVAARVSSSIGGLLAALWIFWAVGPSLNLTLDFEDWSRSTLVLAGYGLGLPAVALSAYGLRLHARSLVAPLALPGIWSVLRGAGLSVVAFAPIGCLLLPRARFWPSNRLNAEIFELRTGLPVPLLRGVVGLALLLAMVRAIEAFRREVARRMDMLEEEKLRMAEREQLGRELHDGTLQAIYAAGLLLRAVEPGLDTGGAARKHLSQSIGLLDQSVSDIRRYIGHLRPPDETRELESALRDLASAQLLHALVDFEVVTDLPDAPNPLGPRATHHVLAIANEALSNVARHSAARHATVTLRVDDGWLLLEVRDDGSGIERDGDSGNGLGNMHERARILGGTLELLAAERGGTLVRLRVPWSDRGSS
;
A
#
# COMPACT_ATOMS: atom_id res chain seq x y z
N MET A 1 -26.81 3.17 -3.24
CA MET A 1 -27.28 3.94 -2.07
C MET A 1 -28.16 5.13 -2.45
N ALA A 2 -27.69 6.10 -3.25
CA ALA A 2 -28.56 7.21 -3.69
C ALA A 2 -29.87 6.71 -4.34
N GLY A 3 -29.76 5.73 -5.25
CA GLY A 3 -30.94 5.08 -5.84
C GLY A 3 -31.84 4.36 -4.84
N PHE A 4 -31.30 3.78 -3.77
CA PHE A 4 -32.12 3.19 -2.69
C PHE A 4 -32.95 4.28 -1.99
N GLY A 5 -32.32 5.41 -1.63
CA GLY A 5 -33.02 6.53 -1.00
C GLY A 5 -34.12 7.11 -1.88
N LEU A 6 -33.87 7.28 -3.19
CA LEU A 6 -34.87 7.77 -4.15
C LEU A 6 -36.07 6.83 -4.29
N ASN A 7 -35.82 5.51 -4.42
CA ASN A 7 -36.89 4.52 -4.54
C ASN A 7 -37.67 4.37 -3.23
N MET A 8 -36.99 4.45 -2.08
CA MET A 8 -37.65 4.45 -0.78
C MET A 8 -38.54 5.70 -0.59
N ALA A 9 -38.05 6.87 -1.00
CA ALA A 9 -38.86 8.09 -1.01
C ALA A 9 -40.08 7.95 -1.93
N ALA A 10 -39.91 7.42 -3.14
CA ALA A 10 -41.03 7.16 -4.06
C ALA A 10 -42.07 6.21 -3.46
N PHE A 11 -41.62 5.15 -2.78
CA PHE A 11 -42.50 4.25 -2.03
C PHE A 11 -43.28 4.98 -0.93
N GLU A 12 -42.63 5.81 -0.10
CA GLU A 12 -43.32 6.56 0.96
C GLU A 12 -44.31 7.58 0.38
N TRP A 13 -43.93 8.33 -0.67
CA TRP A 13 -44.84 9.27 -1.34
C TRP A 13 -46.04 8.58 -2.00
N SER A 14 -45.85 7.37 -2.54
CA SER A 14 -46.97 6.60 -3.08
C SER A 14 -47.97 6.19 -2.00
N SER A 15 -47.51 5.96 -0.77
CA SER A 15 -48.41 5.65 0.36
C SER A 15 -49.31 6.85 0.72
N VAL A 16 -48.78 8.06 0.65
CA VAL A 16 -49.53 9.31 0.84
C VAL A 16 -50.53 9.50 -0.30
N ALA A 17 -50.11 9.29 -1.55
CA ALA A 17 -51.00 9.38 -2.70
C ALA A 17 -52.19 8.39 -2.61
N LEU A 18 -51.93 7.17 -2.15
CA LEU A 18 -52.97 6.13 -1.96
C LEU A 18 -53.97 6.45 -0.84
N HIS A 19 -53.63 7.31 0.12
CA HIS A 19 -54.58 7.83 1.11
C HIS A 19 -55.54 8.87 0.51
N VAL A 20 -55.09 9.62 -0.50
CA VAL A 20 -55.90 10.65 -1.17
C VAL A 20 -56.80 10.04 -2.25
N VAL A 21 -56.33 9.00 -2.94
CA VAL A 21 -57.09 8.34 -4.01
C VAL A 21 -58.16 7.41 -3.43
N ARG A 22 -59.43 7.74 -3.68
CA ARG A 22 -60.58 6.94 -3.22
C ARG A 22 -60.53 5.49 -3.71
N SER A 23 -61.08 4.59 -2.90
CA SER A 23 -61.35 3.19 -3.27
C SER A 23 -62.19 3.12 -4.56
N GLY A 24 -61.79 2.27 -5.51
CA GLY A 24 -62.46 2.13 -6.81
C GLY A 24 -62.04 3.13 -7.89
N SER A 25 -61.13 4.07 -7.59
CA SER A 25 -60.56 4.95 -8.61
C SER A 25 -59.72 4.16 -9.63
N PHE A 26 -59.83 4.52 -10.90
CA PHE A 26 -58.99 4.00 -11.99
C PHE A 26 -57.49 4.11 -11.70
N TRP A 27 -57.07 5.15 -10.97
CA TRP A 27 -55.66 5.41 -10.65
C TRP A 27 -55.11 4.56 -9.50
N ARG A 28 -55.96 3.86 -8.73
CA ARG A 28 -55.51 3.14 -7.53
C ARG A 28 -54.68 1.88 -7.84
N PRO A 29 -55.08 0.98 -8.76
CA PRO A 29 -54.27 -0.18 -9.14
C PRO A 29 -52.86 0.16 -9.67
N PRO A 30 -52.66 1.11 -10.61
CA PRO A 30 -51.32 1.46 -11.07
C PRO A 30 -50.46 2.09 -9.98
N LEU A 31 -51.05 2.84 -9.03
CA LEU A 31 -50.32 3.37 -7.87
C LEU A 31 -49.84 2.26 -6.93
N LEU A 32 -50.66 1.24 -6.67
CA LEU A 32 -50.28 0.07 -5.86
C LEU A 32 -49.17 -0.75 -6.52
N LEU A 33 -49.20 -0.88 -7.86
CA LEU A 33 -48.11 -1.50 -8.65
C LEU A 33 -46.81 -0.69 -8.52
N ALA A 34 -46.89 0.62 -8.74
CA ALA A 34 -45.75 1.52 -8.62
C ALA A 34 -45.15 1.51 -7.21
N GLN A 35 -46.00 1.44 -6.19
CA GLN A 35 -45.58 1.31 -4.79
C GLN A 35 -44.78 0.02 -4.56
N ALA A 36 -45.32 -1.13 -4.97
CA ALA A 36 -44.64 -2.42 -4.82
C ALA A 36 -43.32 -2.48 -5.61
N ALA A 37 -43.31 -1.96 -6.83
CA ALA A 37 -42.12 -1.88 -7.67
C ALA A 37 -41.04 -0.99 -7.05
N SER A 38 -41.42 0.18 -6.51
CA SER A 38 -40.49 1.11 -5.85
C SER A 38 -39.84 0.47 -4.62
N LEU A 39 -40.62 -0.24 -3.79
CA LEU A 39 -40.08 -0.91 -2.61
C LEU A 39 -39.12 -2.04 -2.99
N ALA A 40 -39.49 -2.87 -3.96
CA ALA A 40 -38.63 -3.96 -4.44
C ALA A 40 -37.33 -3.42 -5.07
N ALA A 41 -37.42 -2.36 -5.88
CA ALA A 41 -36.27 -1.70 -6.46
C ALA A 41 -35.34 -1.11 -5.38
N ALA A 42 -35.90 -0.51 -4.33
CA ALA A 42 -35.12 -0.03 -3.19
C ALA A 42 -34.31 -1.19 -2.57
N PHE A 43 -34.95 -2.30 -2.23
CA PHE A 43 -34.25 -3.43 -1.62
C PHE A 43 -33.24 -4.11 -2.55
N ALA A 44 -33.52 -4.21 -3.84
CA ALA A 44 -32.56 -4.73 -4.82
C ALA A 44 -31.30 -3.85 -4.89
N LEU A 45 -31.47 -2.52 -4.88
CA LEU A 45 -30.35 -1.57 -4.86
C LEU A 45 -29.56 -1.61 -3.55
N LEU A 46 -30.23 -1.84 -2.42
CA LEU A 46 -29.59 -2.06 -1.13
C LEU A 46 -28.78 -3.36 -1.13
N HIS A 47 -29.33 -4.44 -1.68
CA HIS A 47 -28.63 -5.72 -1.82
C HIS A 47 -27.40 -5.58 -2.71
N GLN A 48 -27.54 -4.91 -3.86
CA GLN A 48 -26.43 -4.65 -4.77
C GLN A 48 -25.33 -3.81 -4.11
N PHE A 49 -25.69 -2.86 -3.25
CA PHE A 49 -24.72 -2.13 -2.44
C PHE A 49 -23.94 -3.09 -1.52
N GLY A 50 -24.64 -3.96 -0.77
CA GLY A 50 -24.00 -4.98 0.07
C GLY A 50 -23.07 -5.91 -0.72
N ALA A 51 -23.50 -6.38 -1.89
CA ALA A 51 -22.68 -7.23 -2.77
C ALA A 51 -21.43 -6.49 -3.27
N ARG A 52 -21.55 -5.21 -3.65
CA ARG A 52 -20.40 -4.40 -4.07
C ARG A 52 -19.42 -4.13 -2.94
N THR A 53 -19.90 -3.97 -1.71
CA THR A 53 -18.99 -3.84 -0.55
C THR A 53 -18.17 -5.11 -0.31
N LEU A 54 -18.66 -6.30 -0.71
CA LEU A 54 -17.91 -7.56 -0.65
C LEU A 54 -16.92 -7.77 -1.80
N ALA A 55 -17.15 -7.14 -2.96
CA ALA A 55 -16.39 -7.40 -4.19
C ALA A 55 -14.90 -7.06 -4.09
N ARG A 56 -14.54 -6.19 -3.14
CA ARG A 56 -13.14 -5.82 -2.90
C ARG A 56 -12.33 -6.91 -2.22
N ASP A 57 -12.93 -7.66 -1.30
CA ASP A 57 -12.21 -8.72 -0.57
C ASP A 57 -12.32 -10.06 -1.30
N SER A 58 -13.43 -10.30 -2.02
CA SER A 58 -13.60 -11.48 -2.85
C SER A 58 -14.57 -11.23 -3.99
N VAL A 59 -14.05 -11.24 -5.21
CA VAL A 59 -14.86 -11.15 -6.44
C VAL A 59 -15.86 -12.31 -6.53
N VAL A 60 -15.48 -13.49 -6.04
CA VAL A 60 -16.36 -14.68 -6.00
C VAL A 60 -17.52 -14.45 -5.03
N ALA A 61 -17.25 -13.99 -3.81
CA ALA A 61 -18.28 -13.73 -2.82
C ALA A 61 -19.29 -12.68 -3.30
N ALA A 62 -18.82 -11.62 -3.96
CA ALA A 62 -19.71 -10.61 -4.55
C ALA A 62 -20.54 -11.13 -5.72
N ARG A 63 -19.95 -11.96 -6.59
CA ARG A 63 -20.68 -12.56 -7.71
C ARG A 63 -21.79 -13.47 -7.20
N VAL A 64 -21.46 -14.36 -6.26
CA VAL A 64 -22.44 -15.25 -5.60
C VAL A 64 -23.53 -14.44 -4.91
N SER A 65 -23.15 -13.42 -4.14
CA SER A 65 -24.11 -12.54 -3.46
C SER A 65 -25.04 -11.81 -4.43
N SER A 66 -24.51 -11.31 -5.56
CA SER A 66 -25.31 -10.67 -6.60
C SER A 66 -26.25 -11.67 -7.30
N SER A 67 -25.81 -12.90 -7.55
CA SER A 67 -26.65 -13.97 -8.10
C SER A 67 -27.78 -14.34 -7.14
N ILE A 68 -27.51 -14.43 -5.84
CA ILE A 68 -28.54 -14.63 -4.81
C ILE A 68 -29.56 -13.49 -4.83
N GLY A 69 -29.10 -12.24 -4.93
CA GLY A 69 -30.01 -11.08 -5.04
C GLY A 69 -30.89 -11.14 -6.29
N GLY A 70 -30.33 -11.53 -7.43
CA GLY A 70 -31.09 -11.75 -8.67
C GLY A 70 -32.12 -12.87 -8.54
N LEU A 71 -31.77 -13.98 -7.90
CA LEU A 71 -32.68 -15.10 -7.64
C LEU A 71 -33.84 -14.68 -6.72
N LEU A 72 -33.55 -13.94 -5.64
CA LEU A 72 -34.57 -13.43 -4.73
C LEU A 72 -35.51 -12.45 -5.43
N ALA A 73 -34.97 -11.55 -6.27
CA ALA A 73 -35.77 -10.63 -7.08
C ALA A 73 -36.66 -11.38 -8.08
N ALA A 74 -36.12 -12.40 -8.77
CA ALA A 74 -36.90 -13.23 -9.69
C ALA A 74 -38.01 -13.99 -8.96
N LEU A 75 -37.72 -14.57 -7.79
CA LEU A 75 -38.71 -15.23 -6.95
C LEU A 75 -39.81 -14.26 -6.51
N TRP A 76 -39.44 -13.04 -6.11
CA TRP A 76 -40.40 -12.01 -5.74
C TRP A 76 -41.26 -11.59 -6.94
N ILE A 77 -40.68 -11.38 -8.13
CA ILE A 77 -41.43 -11.08 -9.37
C ILE A 77 -42.41 -12.21 -9.68
N PHE A 78 -41.97 -13.47 -9.58
CA PHE A 78 -42.84 -14.63 -9.77
C PHE A 78 -44.04 -14.60 -8.83
N TRP A 79 -43.83 -14.29 -7.55
CA TRP A 79 -44.91 -14.14 -6.57
C TRP A 79 -45.76 -12.88 -6.77
N ALA A 80 -45.20 -11.80 -7.30
CA ALA A 80 -45.94 -10.58 -7.60
C ALA A 80 -46.85 -10.77 -8.82
N VAL A 81 -46.34 -11.38 -9.89
CA VAL A 81 -47.06 -11.53 -11.16
C VAL A 81 -47.96 -12.77 -11.17
N GLY A 82 -47.52 -13.88 -10.59
CA GLY A 82 -48.21 -15.18 -10.64
C GLY A 82 -49.67 -15.12 -10.20
N PRO A 83 -49.99 -14.55 -9.03
CA PRO A 83 -51.36 -14.33 -8.61
C PRO A 83 -52.11 -13.43 -9.59
N SER A 84 -51.56 -12.28 -10.01
CA SER A 84 -52.27 -11.28 -10.84
C SER A 84 -52.83 -11.79 -12.18
N LEU A 85 -52.40 -12.97 -12.65
CA LEU A 85 -52.95 -13.67 -13.82
C LEU A 85 -54.28 -14.40 -13.53
N ASN A 86 -54.70 -14.46 -12.27
CA ASN A 86 -55.93 -15.11 -11.80
C ASN A 86 -57.04 -14.05 -11.66
N LEU A 87 -58.10 -14.15 -12.48
CA LEU A 87 -59.14 -13.13 -12.69
C LEU A 87 -60.05 -12.84 -11.47
N THR A 88 -59.80 -13.46 -10.31
CA THR A 88 -60.65 -13.39 -9.10
C THR A 88 -59.94 -12.74 -7.91
N LEU A 89 -58.73 -12.21 -8.07
CA LEU A 89 -57.97 -11.66 -6.94
C LEU A 89 -58.43 -10.27 -6.51
N ASP A 90 -58.57 -10.13 -5.20
CA ASP A 90 -58.61 -8.83 -4.53
C ASP A 90 -57.25 -8.14 -4.66
N PHE A 91 -57.22 -7.05 -5.43
CA PHE A 91 -56.01 -6.30 -5.77
C PHE A 91 -55.37 -5.63 -4.55
N GLU A 92 -56.16 -5.27 -3.52
CA GLU A 92 -55.60 -4.68 -2.31
C GLU A 92 -54.87 -5.71 -1.47
N ASP A 93 -55.46 -6.89 -1.30
CA ASP A 93 -54.85 -8.00 -0.56
C ASP A 93 -53.61 -8.55 -1.27
N TRP A 94 -53.66 -8.60 -2.60
CA TRP A 94 -52.49 -8.89 -3.42
C TRP A 94 -51.38 -7.88 -3.16
N SER A 95 -51.67 -6.58 -3.27
CA SER A 95 -50.67 -5.52 -3.08
C SER A 95 -50.03 -5.57 -1.69
N ARG A 96 -50.83 -5.74 -0.62
CA ARG A 96 -50.31 -5.88 0.76
C ARG A 96 -49.40 -7.09 0.89
N SER A 97 -49.80 -8.23 0.34
CA SER A 97 -49.00 -9.46 0.38
C SER A 97 -47.67 -9.31 -0.37
N THR A 98 -47.69 -8.69 -1.55
CA THR A 98 -46.52 -8.44 -2.38
C THR A 98 -45.53 -7.47 -1.71
N LEU A 99 -46.03 -6.44 -1.02
CA LEU A 99 -45.19 -5.53 -0.22
C LEU A 99 -44.50 -6.25 0.94
N VAL A 100 -45.25 -7.05 1.70
CA VAL A 100 -44.72 -7.84 2.82
C VAL A 100 -43.65 -8.82 2.33
N LEU A 101 -43.91 -9.51 1.22
CA LEU A 101 -42.94 -10.42 0.61
C LEU A 101 -41.69 -9.69 0.10
N ALA A 102 -41.81 -8.44 -0.37
CA ALA A 102 -40.65 -7.62 -0.72
C ALA A 102 -39.80 -7.33 0.53
N GLY A 103 -40.44 -6.93 1.63
CA GLY A 103 -39.76 -6.68 2.90
C GLY A 103 -39.01 -7.90 3.44
N TYR A 104 -39.65 -9.06 3.44
CA TYR A 104 -39.06 -10.27 4.01
C TYR A 104 -38.06 -10.93 3.07
N GLY A 105 -38.42 -11.07 1.78
CA GLY A 105 -37.63 -11.79 0.79
C GLY A 105 -36.48 -10.98 0.19
N LEU A 106 -36.64 -9.66 0.06
CA LEU A 106 -35.60 -8.77 -0.49
C LEU A 106 -34.97 -7.90 0.59
N GLY A 107 -35.80 -7.30 1.45
CA GLY A 107 -35.35 -6.32 2.44
C GLY A 107 -34.44 -6.88 3.52
N LEU A 108 -34.86 -7.95 4.22
CA LEU A 108 -34.07 -8.54 5.30
C LEU A 108 -32.69 -9.06 4.82
N PRO A 109 -32.59 -9.82 3.70
CA PRO A 109 -31.30 -10.21 3.16
C PRO A 109 -30.44 -9.01 2.74
N ALA A 110 -31.04 -8.00 2.10
CA ALA A 110 -30.33 -6.79 1.68
C ALA A 110 -29.73 -6.01 2.86
N VAL A 111 -30.49 -5.86 3.96
CA VAL A 111 -30.05 -5.20 5.18
C VAL A 111 -28.92 -5.99 5.85
N ALA A 112 -29.10 -7.31 6.01
CA ALA A 112 -28.08 -8.18 6.60
C ALA A 112 -26.77 -8.13 5.81
N LEU A 113 -26.86 -8.26 4.48
CA LEU A 113 -25.73 -8.20 3.56
C LEU A 113 -25.03 -6.83 3.60
N SER A 114 -25.79 -5.74 3.59
CA SER A 114 -25.25 -4.38 3.63
C SER A 114 -24.55 -4.08 4.95
N ALA A 115 -25.16 -4.48 6.08
CA ALA A 115 -24.55 -4.33 7.40
C ALA A 115 -23.27 -5.17 7.52
N TYR A 116 -23.29 -6.41 7.04
CA TYR A 116 -22.13 -7.29 7.02
C TYR A 116 -21.00 -6.73 6.13
N GLY A 117 -21.35 -6.28 4.92
CA GLY A 117 -20.43 -5.68 3.98
C GLY A 117 -19.76 -4.42 4.53
N LEU A 118 -20.52 -3.53 5.19
CA LEU A 118 -19.97 -2.35 5.87
C LEU A 118 -19.03 -2.73 7.02
N ARG A 119 -19.36 -3.78 7.80
CA ARG A 119 -18.51 -4.27 8.89
C ARG A 119 -17.20 -4.87 8.38
N LEU A 120 -17.26 -5.65 7.30
CA LEU A 120 -16.06 -6.18 6.65
C LEU A 120 -15.21 -5.04 6.09
N HIS A 121 -15.83 -4.09 5.39
CA HIS A 121 -15.15 -2.92 4.85
C HIS A 121 -14.43 -2.10 5.93
N ALA A 122 -15.06 -1.93 7.10
CA ALA A 122 -14.42 -1.31 8.26
C ALA A 122 -13.18 -2.09 8.73
N ARG A 123 -13.19 -3.43 8.65
CA ARG A 123 -12.06 -4.27 9.05
C ARG A 123 -10.96 -4.30 8.00
N SER A 124 -11.27 -4.57 6.74
CA SER A 124 -10.27 -4.76 5.69
C SER A 124 -9.61 -3.46 5.25
N LEU A 125 -10.35 -2.35 5.22
CA LEU A 125 -9.83 -1.08 4.72
C LEU A 125 -9.28 -0.18 5.82
N VAL A 126 -9.93 -0.13 6.98
CA VAL A 126 -9.60 0.86 8.02
C VAL A 126 -8.59 0.32 9.03
N ALA A 127 -8.56 -0.99 9.28
CA ALA A 127 -7.62 -1.59 10.24
C ALA A 127 -6.15 -1.50 9.79
N PRO A 128 -5.77 -1.82 8.53
CA PRO A 128 -4.39 -1.67 8.07
C PRO A 128 -3.97 -0.20 8.01
N LEU A 129 -4.95 0.67 7.82
CA LEU A 129 -4.77 2.10 7.67
C LEU A 129 -4.75 2.83 9.03
N ALA A 130 -5.01 2.17 10.16
CA ALA A 130 -4.98 2.79 11.50
C ALA A 130 -5.76 4.12 11.60
N LEU A 131 -6.95 4.20 11.00
CA LEU A 131 -7.76 5.43 10.95
C LEU A 131 -8.85 5.40 12.04
N PRO A 132 -8.59 5.90 13.26
CA PRO A 132 -9.50 5.74 14.40
C PRO A 132 -10.85 6.44 14.18
N GLY A 133 -10.88 7.55 13.41
CA GLY A 133 -12.09 8.34 13.17
C GLY A 133 -13.10 7.68 12.22
N ILE A 134 -12.65 6.85 11.27
CA ILE A 134 -13.57 6.24 10.28
C ILE A 134 -14.29 5.02 10.87
N TRP A 135 -13.68 4.34 11.83
CA TRP A 135 -14.27 3.18 12.50
C TRP A 135 -15.60 3.51 13.19
N SER A 136 -15.67 4.65 13.89
CA SER A 136 -16.90 5.08 14.57
C SER A 136 -17.99 5.44 13.57
N VAL A 137 -17.63 6.10 12.47
CA VAL A 137 -18.59 6.52 11.43
C VAL A 137 -19.14 5.31 10.66
N LEU A 138 -18.30 4.35 10.28
CA LEU A 138 -18.74 3.12 9.61
C LEU A 138 -19.58 2.23 10.52
N ARG A 139 -19.24 2.13 11.81
CA ARG A 139 -20.09 1.44 12.81
C ARG A 139 -21.45 2.10 12.93
N GLY A 140 -21.49 3.44 13.01
CA GLY A 140 -22.73 4.21 13.03
C GLY A 140 -23.59 3.98 11.79
N ALA A 141 -22.98 3.97 10.59
CA ALA A 141 -23.68 3.67 9.35
C ALA A 141 -24.22 2.22 9.32
N GLY A 142 -23.42 1.23 9.73
CA GLY A 142 -23.84 -0.17 9.83
C GLY A 142 -24.98 -0.38 10.83
N LEU A 143 -24.90 0.24 12.02
CA LEU A 143 -25.97 0.22 13.01
C LEU A 143 -27.26 0.85 12.48
N SER A 144 -27.14 1.95 11.73
CA SER A 144 -28.30 2.62 11.11
C SER A 144 -28.98 1.73 10.07
N VAL A 145 -28.20 0.97 9.28
CA VAL A 145 -28.74 -0.03 8.33
C VAL A 145 -29.45 -1.16 9.07
N VAL A 146 -28.89 -1.66 10.18
CA VAL A 146 -29.55 -2.70 10.99
C VAL A 146 -30.83 -2.18 11.65
N ALA A 147 -30.81 -0.95 12.18
CA ALA A 147 -31.97 -0.30 12.79
C ALA A 147 -33.12 -0.10 11.80
N PHE A 148 -32.84 -0.09 10.49
CA PHE A 148 -33.85 -0.03 9.44
C PHE A 148 -34.62 -1.35 9.27
N ALA A 149 -34.04 -2.52 9.57
CA ALA A 149 -34.73 -3.82 9.39
C ALA A 149 -36.11 -3.92 10.09
N PRO A 150 -36.27 -3.62 11.40
CA PRO A 150 -37.56 -3.75 12.06
C PRO A 150 -38.62 -2.79 11.49
N ILE A 151 -38.22 -1.58 11.13
CA ILE A 151 -39.17 -0.51 10.75
C ILE A 151 -39.47 -0.54 9.23
N GLY A 152 -38.47 -0.81 8.41
CA GLY A 152 -38.57 -0.85 6.95
C GLY A 152 -38.97 -2.21 6.37
N CYS A 153 -38.70 -3.32 7.08
CA CYS A 153 -38.98 -4.67 6.57
C CYS A 153 -40.01 -5.44 7.37
N LEU A 154 -40.10 -5.25 8.70
CA LEU A 154 -40.99 -6.05 9.54
C LEU A 154 -42.37 -5.39 9.76
N LEU A 155 -42.41 -4.07 10.00
CA LEU A 155 -43.64 -3.32 10.21
C LEU A 155 -44.31 -2.90 8.89
N LEU A 156 -44.66 -3.85 8.01
CA LEU A 156 -45.39 -3.61 6.76
C LEU A 156 -46.92 -3.74 6.97
N PRO A 157 -47.77 -3.37 5.98
CA PRO A 157 -49.22 -3.53 6.09
C PRO A 157 -49.63 -4.97 6.43
N ARG A 158 -50.80 -5.15 7.05
CA ARG A 158 -51.24 -6.49 7.47
C ARG A 158 -51.52 -7.39 6.27
N ALA A 159 -50.86 -8.54 6.22
CA ALA A 159 -51.16 -9.62 5.29
C ALA A 159 -51.77 -10.85 6.00
N ARG A 160 -52.36 -11.76 5.22
CA ARG A 160 -53.09 -12.93 5.73
C ARG A 160 -52.18 -14.05 6.26
N PHE A 161 -50.87 -13.96 6.06
CA PHE A 161 -49.91 -15.00 6.43
C PHE A 161 -48.98 -14.56 7.59
N TRP A 162 -48.40 -15.55 8.27
CA TRP A 162 -47.43 -15.34 9.34
C TRP A 162 -46.04 -14.96 8.78
N PRO A 163 -45.27 -14.05 9.40
CA PRO A 163 -45.54 -13.32 10.66
C PRO A 163 -46.36 -12.04 10.52
N SER A 164 -46.61 -11.56 9.30
CA SER A 164 -47.30 -10.28 9.04
C SER A 164 -48.70 -10.19 9.67
N ASN A 165 -49.41 -11.31 9.80
CA ASN A 165 -50.70 -11.35 10.49
C ASN A 165 -50.65 -10.92 11.97
N ARG A 166 -49.48 -10.99 12.63
CA ARG A 166 -49.25 -10.62 14.04
C ARG A 166 -48.29 -9.46 14.23
N LEU A 167 -47.33 -9.31 13.33
CA LEU A 167 -46.31 -8.27 13.36
C LEU A 167 -46.44 -7.43 12.09
N ASN A 168 -47.19 -6.32 12.21
CA ASN A 168 -47.49 -5.41 11.11
C ASN A 168 -47.61 -3.97 11.63
N ALA A 169 -47.71 -3.04 10.69
CA ALA A 169 -47.84 -1.61 10.96
C ALA A 169 -49.10 -1.28 11.78
N GLU A 170 -50.26 -1.83 11.42
CA GLU A 170 -51.54 -1.52 12.08
C GLU A 170 -51.53 -1.87 13.58
N ILE A 171 -51.01 -3.06 13.94
CA ILE A 171 -50.91 -3.49 15.33
C ILE A 171 -49.91 -2.62 16.11
N PHE A 172 -48.82 -2.21 15.46
CA PHE A 172 -47.82 -1.33 16.07
C PHE A 172 -48.40 0.07 16.32
N GLU A 173 -49.06 0.66 15.32
CA GLU A 173 -49.71 1.98 15.41
C GLU A 173 -50.80 1.98 16.48
N LEU A 174 -51.62 0.92 16.54
CA LEU A 174 -52.65 0.78 17.57
C LEU A 174 -52.06 0.74 18.98
N ARG A 175 -50.91 0.08 19.18
CA ARG A 175 -50.28 -0.07 20.50
C ARG A 175 -49.47 1.14 20.94
N THR A 176 -48.81 1.81 19.99
CA THR A 176 -47.85 2.89 20.29
C THR A 176 -48.40 4.29 20.03
N GLY A 177 -49.45 4.41 19.20
CA GLY A 177 -49.96 5.68 18.70
C GLY A 177 -49.05 6.36 17.68
N LEU A 178 -47.93 5.75 17.28
CA LEU A 178 -46.94 6.34 16.38
C LEU A 178 -47.11 5.83 14.93
N PRO A 179 -47.34 6.71 13.95
CA PRO A 179 -47.40 6.32 12.53
C PRO A 179 -46.08 5.70 12.06
N VAL A 180 -46.14 4.49 11.51
CA VAL A 180 -44.96 3.78 10.99
C VAL A 180 -44.27 4.53 9.84
N PRO A 181 -44.98 5.20 8.90
CA PRO A 181 -44.32 6.00 7.87
C PRO A 181 -43.41 7.10 8.44
N LEU A 182 -43.79 7.70 9.58
CA LEU A 182 -42.98 8.72 10.25
C LEU A 182 -41.69 8.11 10.80
N LEU A 183 -41.77 6.94 11.46
CA LEU A 183 -40.59 6.22 11.94
C LEU A 183 -39.65 5.82 10.79
N ARG A 184 -40.19 5.31 9.68
CA ARG A 184 -39.39 4.99 8.49
C ARG A 184 -38.71 6.22 7.91
N GLY A 185 -39.40 7.36 7.84
CA GLY A 185 -38.84 8.63 7.42
C GLY A 185 -37.66 9.07 8.29
N VAL A 186 -37.82 9.01 9.62
CA VAL A 186 -36.75 9.35 10.59
C VAL A 186 -35.55 8.42 10.45
N VAL A 187 -35.76 7.10 10.38
CA VAL A 187 -34.67 6.13 10.23
C VAL A 187 -34.00 6.26 8.85
N GLY A 188 -34.78 6.49 7.79
CA GLY A 188 -34.26 6.75 6.45
C GLY A 188 -33.38 8.00 6.39
N LEU A 189 -33.79 9.09 7.05
CA LEU A 189 -33.01 10.32 7.18
C LEU A 189 -31.73 10.08 8.01
N ALA A 190 -31.83 9.39 9.15
CA ALA A 190 -30.68 9.05 9.97
C ALA A 190 -29.66 8.22 9.19
N LEU A 191 -30.13 7.23 8.42
CA LEU A 191 -29.29 6.41 7.55
C LEU A 191 -28.63 7.25 6.44
N LEU A 192 -29.37 8.15 5.80
CA LEU A 192 -28.84 9.06 4.79
C LEU A 192 -27.70 9.93 5.38
N LEU A 193 -27.95 10.58 6.51
CA LEU A 193 -26.97 11.44 7.18
C LEU A 193 -25.74 10.67 7.65
N ALA A 194 -25.93 9.47 8.23
CA ALA A 194 -24.84 8.59 8.63
C ALA A 194 -23.97 8.19 7.42
N MET A 195 -24.61 7.88 6.29
CA MET A 195 -23.92 7.50 5.06
C MET A 195 -23.15 8.68 4.44
N VAL A 196 -23.76 9.87 4.39
CA VAL A 196 -23.07 11.08 3.91
C VAL A 196 -21.85 11.39 4.77
N ARG A 197 -21.97 11.31 6.09
CA ARG A 197 -20.83 11.48 7.01
C ARG A 197 -19.76 10.42 6.79
N ALA A 198 -20.14 9.17 6.50
CA ALA A 198 -19.20 8.09 6.20
C ALA A 198 -18.39 8.37 4.92
N ILE A 199 -19.06 8.79 3.86
CA ILE A 199 -18.42 9.14 2.59
C ILE A 199 -17.48 10.34 2.79
N GLU A 200 -17.92 11.36 3.51
CA GLU A 200 -17.13 12.57 3.73
C GLU A 200 -15.90 12.33 4.62
N ALA A 201 -16.04 11.51 5.67
CA ALA A 201 -14.91 11.10 6.49
C ALA A 201 -13.89 10.28 5.67
N PHE A 202 -14.39 9.39 4.81
CA PHE A 202 -13.55 8.58 3.94
C PHE A 202 -12.80 9.44 2.91
N ARG A 203 -13.48 10.36 2.22
CA ARG A 203 -12.85 11.25 1.22
C ARG A 203 -11.75 12.10 1.82
N ARG A 204 -11.98 12.70 3.00
CA ARG A 204 -10.98 13.52 3.69
C ARG A 204 -9.73 12.73 4.06
N GLU A 205 -9.91 11.48 4.48
CA GLU A 205 -8.78 10.64 4.86
C GLU A 205 -7.95 10.18 3.65
N VAL A 206 -8.63 9.82 2.56
CA VAL A 206 -7.95 9.46 1.31
C VAL A 206 -7.18 10.66 0.77
N ALA A 207 -7.76 11.86 0.78
CA ALA A 207 -7.09 13.09 0.36
C ALA A 207 -5.81 13.35 1.17
N ARG A 208 -5.90 13.33 2.51
CA ARG A 208 -4.73 13.53 3.38
C ARG A 208 -3.57 12.57 3.08
N ARG A 209 -3.87 11.33 2.71
CA ARG A 209 -2.83 10.37 2.33
C ARG A 209 -2.23 10.60 0.97
N MET A 210 -3.05 11.00 0.00
CA MET A 210 -2.55 11.38 -1.31
C MET A 210 -1.58 12.56 -1.17
N ASP A 211 -1.94 13.56 -0.37
CA ASP A 211 -1.08 14.70 -0.08
C ASP A 211 0.25 14.26 0.58
N MET A 212 0.19 13.38 1.58
CA MET A 212 1.41 12.83 2.23
C MET A 212 2.30 12.06 1.24
N LEU A 213 1.71 11.24 0.37
CA LEU A 213 2.46 10.48 -0.64
C LEU A 213 3.06 11.40 -1.72
N GLU A 214 2.36 12.47 -2.09
CA GLU A 214 2.88 13.47 -3.01
C GLU A 214 4.04 14.25 -2.38
N GLU A 215 3.94 14.65 -1.11
CA GLU A 215 5.04 15.27 -0.37
C GLU A 215 6.27 14.35 -0.29
N GLU A 216 6.07 13.07 0.01
CA GLU A 216 7.17 12.09 0.02
C GLU A 216 7.83 11.95 -1.35
N LYS A 217 7.03 11.86 -2.42
CA LYS A 217 7.56 11.80 -3.79
C LYS A 217 8.33 13.06 -4.16
N LEU A 218 7.83 14.24 -3.81
CA LEU A 218 8.51 15.51 -4.05
C LEU A 218 9.84 15.57 -3.31
N ARG A 219 9.87 15.18 -2.03
CA ARG A 219 11.11 15.10 -1.23
C ARG A 219 12.12 14.10 -1.84
N MET A 220 11.65 12.97 -2.37
CA MET A 220 12.52 12.00 -3.03
C MET A 220 13.09 12.53 -4.36
N ALA A 221 12.26 13.18 -5.18
CA ALA A 221 12.69 13.80 -6.43
C ALA A 221 13.72 14.92 -6.19
N GLU A 222 13.51 15.75 -5.16
CA GLU A 222 14.45 16.80 -4.75
C GLU A 222 15.79 16.20 -4.31
N ARG A 223 15.77 15.13 -3.50
CA ARG A 223 16.99 14.41 -3.09
C ARG A 223 17.75 13.83 -4.29
N GLU A 224 17.04 13.26 -5.27
CA GLU A 224 17.66 12.73 -6.48
C GLU A 224 18.29 13.84 -7.32
N GLN A 225 17.61 14.99 -7.44
CA GLN A 225 18.15 16.16 -8.13
C GLN A 225 19.41 16.69 -7.44
N LEU A 226 19.39 16.86 -6.11
CA LEU A 226 20.56 17.27 -5.33
C LEU A 226 21.73 16.28 -5.49
N GLY A 227 21.43 14.97 -5.51
CA GLY A 227 22.43 13.95 -5.79
C GLY A 227 23.10 14.12 -7.16
N ARG A 228 22.32 14.43 -8.20
CA ARG A 228 22.84 14.72 -9.55
C ARG A 228 23.68 16.00 -9.61
N GLU A 229 23.20 17.10 -9.03
CA GLU A 229 23.92 18.38 -9.01
C GLU A 229 25.27 18.28 -8.28
N LEU A 230 25.31 17.56 -7.17
CA LEU A 230 26.56 17.28 -6.44
C LEU A 230 27.51 16.41 -7.26
N HIS A 231 26.99 15.40 -7.96
CA HIS A 231 27.78 14.50 -8.80
C HIS A 231 28.41 15.23 -9.99
N ASP A 232 27.62 16.00 -10.74
CA ASP A 232 28.07 16.57 -12.00
C ASP A 232 28.89 17.86 -11.78
N GLY A 233 28.51 18.71 -10.83
CA GLY A 233 29.21 19.98 -10.60
C GLY A 233 30.37 19.87 -9.62
N THR A 234 30.13 19.26 -8.45
CA THR A 234 31.04 19.39 -7.31
C THR A 234 32.16 18.36 -7.37
N LEU A 235 31.85 17.08 -7.65
CA LEU A 235 32.87 16.05 -7.77
C LEU A 235 33.83 16.32 -8.93
N GLN A 236 33.32 16.73 -10.09
CA GLN A 236 34.16 17.03 -11.27
C GLN A 236 35.14 18.18 -11.00
N ALA A 237 34.69 19.26 -10.35
CA ALA A 237 35.53 20.39 -10.00
C ALA A 237 36.64 20.01 -9.00
N ILE A 238 36.32 19.19 -7.99
CA ILE A 238 37.29 18.69 -7.02
C ILE A 238 38.31 17.76 -7.69
N TYR A 239 37.87 16.90 -8.62
CA TYR A 239 38.75 16.05 -9.41
C TYR A 239 39.71 16.88 -10.27
N ALA A 240 39.20 17.89 -10.99
CA ALA A 240 40.02 18.79 -11.79
C ALA A 240 41.05 19.54 -10.93
N ALA A 241 40.66 20.05 -9.76
CA ALA A 241 41.57 20.68 -8.82
C ALA A 241 42.65 19.71 -8.32
N GLY A 242 42.29 18.47 -7.99
CA GLY A 242 43.24 17.43 -7.59
C GLY A 242 44.25 17.08 -8.70
N LEU A 243 43.81 17.01 -9.95
CA LEU A 243 44.68 16.77 -11.11
C LEU A 243 45.65 17.93 -11.36
N LEU A 244 45.16 19.18 -11.29
CA LEU A 244 46.01 20.38 -11.44
C LEU A 244 47.09 20.45 -10.35
N LEU A 245 46.76 20.09 -9.11
CA LEU A 245 47.72 20.07 -8.00
C LEU A 245 48.78 18.96 -8.18
N ARG A 246 48.38 17.76 -8.64
CA ARG A 246 49.32 16.68 -8.97
C ARG A 246 50.25 17.04 -10.12
N ALA A 247 49.78 17.81 -11.10
CA ALA A 247 50.60 18.24 -12.25
C ALA A 247 51.73 19.22 -11.87
N VAL A 248 51.59 19.95 -10.75
CA VAL A 248 52.60 20.91 -10.27
C VAL A 248 53.61 20.27 -9.30
N GLU A 249 53.28 19.10 -8.73
CA GLU A 249 54.14 18.35 -7.78
C GLU A 249 55.56 18.02 -8.28
N PRO A 250 55.79 17.67 -9.56
CA PRO A 250 57.13 17.36 -10.08
C PRO A 250 58.04 18.59 -10.26
N GLY A 251 57.46 19.80 -10.36
CA GLY A 251 58.18 21.04 -10.65
C GLY A 251 58.59 21.86 -9.42
N LEU A 252 58.24 21.41 -8.21
CA LEU A 252 58.59 22.10 -6.96
C LEU A 252 60.04 21.80 -6.56
N ASP A 253 60.93 22.76 -6.82
CA ASP A 253 62.32 22.72 -6.36
C ASP A 253 62.49 23.51 -5.05
N THR A 254 63.28 22.96 -4.12
CA THR A 254 63.66 23.50 -2.79
C THR A 254 62.57 23.65 -1.71
N GLY A 255 62.50 22.66 -0.79
CA GLY A 255 61.92 22.80 0.56
C GLY A 255 60.86 21.75 0.94
N GLY A 256 61.15 20.91 1.95
CA GLY A 256 60.27 19.80 2.38
C GLY A 256 58.86 20.22 2.86
N ALA A 257 58.65 21.49 3.22
CA ALA A 257 57.35 22.00 3.67
C ALA A 257 56.36 22.21 2.51
N ALA A 258 56.79 22.70 1.34
CA ALA A 258 55.88 23.00 0.22
C ALA A 258 55.32 21.71 -0.42
N ARG A 259 56.19 20.70 -0.63
CA ARG A 259 55.77 19.37 -1.09
C ARG A 259 54.83 18.68 -0.08
N LYS A 260 55.07 18.83 1.22
CA LYS A 260 54.20 18.29 2.27
C LYS A 260 52.81 18.96 2.31
N HIS A 261 52.73 20.27 2.15
CA HIS A 261 51.43 20.97 2.09
C HIS A 261 50.64 20.63 0.81
N LEU A 262 51.33 20.42 -0.32
CA LEU A 262 50.71 19.98 -1.57
C LEU A 262 50.13 18.56 -1.44
N SER A 263 50.90 17.61 -0.89
CA SER A 263 50.42 16.23 -0.67
C SER A 263 49.26 16.18 0.32
N GLN A 264 49.28 16.98 1.39
CA GLN A 264 48.14 17.14 2.31
C GLN A 264 46.91 17.72 1.61
N SER A 265 47.08 18.70 0.73
CA SER A 265 45.97 19.31 -0.02
C SER A 265 45.33 18.31 -0.99
N ILE A 266 46.14 17.49 -1.67
CA ILE A 266 45.64 16.40 -2.51
C ILE A 266 44.88 15.36 -1.66
N GLY A 267 45.42 14.97 -0.50
CA GLY A 267 44.74 14.05 0.41
C GLY A 267 43.40 14.58 0.94
N LEU A 268 43.30 15.88 1.24
CA LEU A 268 42.05 16.53 1.65
C LEU A 268 41.01 16.57 0.52
N LEU A 269 41.43 16.76 -0.73
CA LEU A 269 40.54 16.69 -1.89
C LEU A 269 40.04 15.25 -2.13
N ASP A 270 40.92 14.26 -2.07
CA ASP A 270 40.55 12.84 -2.20
C ASP A 270 39.56 12.42 -1.09
N GLN A 271 39.78 12.90 0.15
CA GLN A 271 38.86 12.70 1.26
C GLN A 271 37.50 13.39 1.02
N SER A 272 37.51 14.62 0.50
CA SER A 272 36.29 15.37 0.17
C SER A 272 35.48 14.70 -0.95
N VAL A 273 36.13 14.14 -1.97
CA VAL A 273 35.50 13.30 -3.01
C VAL A 273 34.83 12.09 -2.37
N SER A 274 35.51 11.40 -1.47
CA SER A 274 34.98 10.23 -0.77
C SER A 274 33.74 10.57 0.07
N ASP A 275 33.78 11.67 0.82
CA ASP A 275 32.68 12.11 1.67
C ASP A 275 31.46 12.58 0.85
N ILE A 276 31.67 13.25 -0.29
CA ILE A 276 30.59 13.62 -1.21
C ILE A 276 29.97 12.39 -1.88
N ARG A 277 30.77 11.42 -2.35
CA ARG A 277 30.25 10.15 -2.88
C ARG A 277 29.41 9.41 -1.86
N ARG A 278 29.84 9.37 -0.59
CA ARG A 278 29.07 8.82 0.52
C ARG A 278 27.74 9.56 0.70
N TYR A 279 27.73 10.88 0.60
CA TYR A 279 26.50 11.67 0.74
C TYR A 279 25.52 11.42 -0.42
N ILE A 280 26.00 11.37 -1.66
CA ILE A 280 25.21 11.03 -2.85
C ILE A 280 24.61 9.61 -2.74
N GLY A 281 25.39 8.65 -2.22
CA GLY A 281 24.90 7.30 -1.97
C GLY A 281 23.72 7.24 -0.98
N HIS A 282 23.61 8.17 -0.04
CA HIS A 282 22.46 8.28 0.86
C HIS A 282 21.26 9.03 0.24
N LEU A 283 21.45 9.71 -0.89
CA LEU A 283 20.41 10.50 -1.57
C LEU A 283 19.68 9.72 -2.68
N ARG A 284 20.24 8.62 -3.20
CA ARG A 284 19.56 7.76 -4.19
C ARG A 284 18.61 6.77 -3.50
N PRO A 285 17.40 6.56 -4.05
CA PRO A 285 16.53 5.48 -3.59
C PRO A 285 17.19 4.11 -3.90
N PRO A 286 17.00 3.11 -3.04
CA PRO A 286 17.47 1.75 -3.26
C PRO A 286 16.62 1.06 -4.37
N ASP A 287 17.22 0.78 -5.52
CA ASP A 287 16.73 -0.15 -6.55
C ASP A 287 16.99 -1.63 -6.14
N GLU A 288 15.99 -2.23 -5.49
CA GLU A 288 16.08 -3.42 -4.63
C GLU A 288 16.51 -4.77 -5.24
N THR A 289 16.87 -4.90 -6.53
CA THR A 289 17.20 -6.24 -7.09
C THR A 289 18.47 -6.32 -7.93
N ARG A 290 18.95 -5.21 -8.51
CA ARG A 290 20.15 -5.21 -9.39
C ARG A 290 21.26 -4.26 -8.92
N GLU A 291 21.03 -3.57 -7.80
CA GLU A 291 21.96 -2.57 -7.28
C GLU A 291 23.30 -3.12 -6.84
N LEU A 292 23.34 -4.24 -6.11
CA LEU A 292 24.59 -4.65 -5.47
C LEU A 292 25.65 -5.07 -6.50
N GLU A 293 25.25 -5.89 -7.47
CA GLU A 293 26.13 -6.30 -8.57
C GLU A 293 26.50 -5.13 -9.48
N SER A 294 25.52 -4.32 -9.90
CA SER A 294 25.79 -3.18 -10.78
C SER A 294 26.71 -2.17 -10.09
N ALA A 295 26.45 -1.84 -8.82
CA ALA A 295 27.25 -0.90 -8.05
C ALA A 295 28.67 -1.43 -7.78
N LEU A 296 28.86 -2.75 -7.61
CA LEU A 296 30.21 -3.33 -7.50
C LEU A 296 30.99 -3.22 -8.80
N ARG A 297 30.36 -3.48 -9.95
CA ARG A 297 30.99 -3.29 -11.27
C ARG A 297 31.33 -1.82 -11.51
N ASP A 298 30.44 -0.92 -11.12
CA ASP A 298 30.68 0.53 -11.20
C ASP A 298 31.86 0.95 -10.31
N LEU A 299 31.97 0.43 -9.08
CA LEU A 299 33.11 0.69 -8.20
C LEU A 299 34.42 0.17 -8.78
N ALA A 300 34.45 -1.06 -9.31
CA ALA A 300 35.64 -1.64 -9.93
C ALA A 300 36.11 -0.83 -11.15
N SER A 301 35.17 -0.46 -12.04
CA SER A 301 35.48 0.34 -13.23
C SER A 301 35.98 1.75 -12.88
N ALA A 302 35.45 2.38 -11.84
CA ALA A 302 35.91 3.69 -11.37
C ALA A 302 37.36 3.67 -10.87
N GLN A 303 37.83 2.55 -10.30
CA GLN A 303 39.22 2.42 -9.82
C GLN A 303 40.21 2.17 -10.96
N LEU A 304 39.76 1.54 -12.05
CA LEU A 304 40.53 1.33 -13.28
C LEU A 304 40.96 2.65 -13.94
N LEU A 305 40.20 3.74 -13.73
CA LEU A 305 40.55 5.08 -14.17
C LEU A 305 41.63 5.76 -13.30
N HIS A 306 41.85 5.27 -12.09
CA HIS A 306 42.75 5.88 -11.10
C HIS A 306 44.06 5.11 -10.91
N ALA A 307 44.09 3.81 -11.21
CA ALA A 307 45.27 2.96 -11.13
C ALA A 307 45.31 1.97 -12.30
N LEU A 308 46.51 1.68 -12.82
CA LEU A 308 46.76 0.72 -13.92
C LEU A 308 46.58 -0.76 -13.45
N VAL A 309 45.55 -1.04 -12.66
CA VAL A 309 45.21 -2.37 -12.15
C VAL A 309 43.96 -2.86 -12.87
N ASP A 310 44.02 -4.05 -13.48
CA ASP A 310 42.86 -4.66 -14.12
C ASP A 310 41.98 -5.36 -13.07
N PHE A 311 40.72 -4.94 -12.98
CA PHE A 311 39.76 -5.47 -12.01
C PHE A 311 38.75 -6.38 -12.71
N GLU A 312 38.76 -7.66 -12.36
CA GLU A 312 37.76 -8.63 -12.82
C GLU A 312 36.67 -8.80 -11.75
N VAL A 313 35.39 -8.68 -12.14
CA VAL A 313 34.25 -8.88 -11.24
C VAL A 313 33.51 -10.17 -11.60
N VAL A 314 33.45 -11.09 -10.64
CA VAL A 314 32.79 -12.39 -10.74
C VAL A 314 31.62 -12.44 -9.76
N THR A 315 30.42 -12.73 -10.26
CA THR A 315 29.20 -12.79 -9.46
C THR A 315 28.51 -14.14 -9.57
N ASP A 316 28.07 -14.66 -8.43
CA ASP A 316 27.27 -15.89 -8.30
C ASP A 316 26.14 -15.63 -7.30
N LEU A 317 25.12 -14.91 -7.78
CA LEU A 317 23.97 -14.48 -6.99
C LEU A 317 22.70 -15.24 -7.42
N PRO A 318 21.74 -15.49 -6.51
CA PRO A 318 20.44 -16.06 -6.88
C PRO A 318 19.65 -15.10 -7.77
N ASP A 319 18.86 -15.64 -8.71
CA ASP A 319 17.84 -14.91 -9.47
C ASP A 319 16.63 -14.53 -8.59
N ALA A 320 16.89 -13.78 -7.51
CA ALA A 320 15.88 -13.33 -6.55
C ALA A 320 16.18 -11.88 -6.11
N PRO A 321 15.17 -11.13 -5.63
CA PRO A 321 15.36 -9.82 -5.01
C PRO A 321 16.43 -9.86 -3.93
N ASN A 322 17.29 -8.84 -3.89
CA ASN A 322 18.32 -8.72 -2.87
C ASN A 322 17.63 -8.55 -1.51
N PRO A 323 17.74 -9.51 -0.58
CA PRO A 323 17.13 -9.42 0.73
C PRO A 323 17.93 -8.54 1.69
N LEU A 324 19.05 -7.93 1.28
CA LEU A 324 19.74 -6.94 2.09
C LEU A 324 18.99 -5.61 2.01
N GLY A 325 18.56 -5.08 3.17
CA GLY A 325 18.04 -3.73 3.25
C GLY A 325 19.08 -2.67 2.80
N PRO A 326 18.65 -1.43 2.49
CA PRO A 326 19.50 -0.39 1.91
C PRO A 326 20.76 -0.09 2.73
N ARG A 327 20.61 -0.10 4.05
CA ARG A 327 21.72 0.10 5.00
C ARG A 327 22.77 -1.00 4.89
N ALA A 328 22.33 -2.25 4.75
CA ALA A 328 23.24 -3.40 4.63
C ALA A 328 24.01 -3.35 3.31
N THR A 329 23.30 -3.12 2.21
CA THR A 329 23.89 -2.92 0.87
C THR A 329 24.95 -1.80 0.88
N HIS A 330 24.65 -0.66 1.51
CA HIS A 330 25.61 0.45 1.64
C HIS A 330 26.89 0.07 2.41
N HIS A 331 26.77 -0.66 3.52
CA HIS A 331 27.95 -1.09 4.28
C HIS A 331 28.81 -2.11 3.51
N VAL A 332 28.20 -3.04 2.77
CA VAL A 332 28.92 -3.99 1.90
C VAL A 332 29.70 -3.24 0.81
N LEU A 333 29.04 -2.32 0.10
CA LEU A 333 29.68 -1.51 -0.95
C LEU A 333 30.80 -0.61 -0.41
N ALA A 334 30.64 -0.07 0.81
CA ALA A 334 31.68 0.73 1.44
C ALA A 334 32.94 -0.10 1.77
N ILE A 335 32.77 -1.35 2.21
CA ILE A 335 33.90 -2.28 2.45
C ILE A 335 34.57 -2.64 1.12
N ALA A 336 33.79 -2.92 0.08
CA ALA A 336 34.32 -3.21 -1.26
C ALA A 336 35.15 -2.04 -1.81
N ASN A 337 34.64 -0.81 -1.71
CA ASN A 337 35.34 0.38 -2.19
C ASN A 337 36.67 0.62 -1.46
N GLU A 338 36.69 0.44 -0.14
CA GLU A 338 37.93 0.58 0.64
C GLU A 338 38.94 -0.52 0.27
N ALA A 339 38.49 -1.77 0.12
CA ALA A 339 39.34 -2.87 -0.32
C ALA A 339 39.95 -2.62 -1.71
N LEU A 340 39.13 -2.20 -2.69
CA LEU A 340 39.59 -1.84 -4.03
C LEU A 340 40.55 -0.64 -4.02
N SER A 341 40.26 0.38 -3.20
CA SER A 341 41.15 1.53 -3.02
C SER A 341 42.50 1.13 -2.42
N ASN A 342 42.51 0.16 -1.49
CA ASN A 342 43.75 -0.34 -0.90
C ASN A 342 44.59 -1.10 -1.94
N VAL A 343 43.95 -1.91 -2.78
CA VAL A 343 44.63 -2.55 -3.92
C VAL A 343 45.25 -1.49 -4.82
N ALA A 344 44.47 -0.50 -5.26
CA ALA A 344 44.93 0.55 -6.17
C ALA A 344 46.09 1.41 -5.60
N ARG A 345 46.14 1.64 -4.28
CA ARG A 345 47.13 2.52 -3.65
C ARG A 345 48.36 1.79 -3.11
N HIS A 346 48.23 0.54 -2.67
CA HIS A 346 49.24 -0.11 -1.82
C HIS A 346 49.76 -1.45 -2.32
N SER A 347 49.04 -2.14 -3.22
CA SER A 347 49.42 -3.53 -3.57
C SER A 347 50.54 -3.64 -4.61
N ALA A 348 50.75 -2.61 -5.45
CA ALA A 348 51.53 -2.71 -6.70
C ALA A 348 51.07 -3.87 -7.62
N ALA A 349 49.83 -4.34 -7.46
CA ALA A 349 49.22 -5.39 -8.25
C ALA A 349 49.03 -4.96 -9.70
N ARG A 350 48.97 -5.94 -10.60
CA ARG A 350 48.56 -5.77 -12.00
C ARG A 350 47.13 -6.25 -12.22
N HIS A 351 46.69 -7.24 -11.44
CA HIS A 351 45.34 -7.79 -11.53
C HIS A 351 44.74 -7.96 -10.14
N ALA A 352 43.44 -7.72 -10.06
CA ALA A 352 42.65 -8.04 -8.89
C ALA A 352 41.29 -8.60 -9.27
N THR A 353 40.82 -9.59 -8.52
CA THR A 353 39.52 -10.23 -8.71
C THR A 353 38.61 -9.88 -7.54
N VAL A 354 37.41 -9.41 -7.87
CA VAL A 354 36.30 -9.20 -6.94
C VAL A 354 35.29 -10.31 -7.14
N THR A 355 35.06 -11.11 -6.11
CA THR A 355 34.06 -12.18 -6.15
C THR A 355 32.92 -11.87 -5.20
N LEU A 356 31.70 -11.91 -5.70
CA LEU A 356 30.48 -11.80 -4.89
C LEU A 356 29.64 -13.06 -5.08
N ARG A 357 29.45 -13.84 -4.02
CA ARG A 357 28.67 -15.08 -4.07
C ARG A 357 27.73 -15.24 -2.89
N VAL A 358 26.60 -15.91 -3.10
CA VAL A 358 25.70 -16.31 -2.01
C VAL A 358 25.76 -17.81 -1.82
N ASP A 359 26.02 -18.25 -0.59
CA ASP A 359 26.15 -19.66 -0.24
C ASP A 359 25.57 -19.92 1.15
N ASP A 360 24.72 -20.93 1.30
CA ASP A 360 24.05 -21.32 2.56
C ASP A 360 23.43 -20.15 3.36
N GLY A 361 22.86 -19.16 2.68
CA GLY A 361 22.23 -17.99 3.32
C GLY A 361 23.23 -16.93 3.82
N TRP A 362 24.47 -16.97 3.33
CA TRP A 362 25.50 -15.97 3.58
C TRP A 362 25.92 -15.31 2.27
N LEU A 363 26.08 -13.99 2.29
CA LEU A 363 26.77 -13.26 1.25
C LEU A 363 28.26 -13.25 1.56
N LEU A 364 29.06 -13.66 0.58
CA LEU A 364 30.51 -13.59 0.61
C LEU A 364 30.99 -12.59 -0.44
N LEU A 365 31.77 -11.61 0.01
CA LEU A 365 32.52 -10.69 -0.83
C LEU A 365 34.02 -10.95 -0.62
N GLU A 366 34.73 -11.25 -1.69
CA GLU A 366 36.18 -11.45 -1.70
C GLU A 366 36.84 -10.46 -2.66
N VAL A 367 37.89 -9.79 -2.22
CA VAL A 367 38.76 -8.96 -3.07
C VAL A 367 40.17 -9.53 -2.96
N ARG A 368 40.70 -10.01 -4.07
CA ARG A 368 42.02 -10.66 -4.15
C ARG A 368 42.90 -9.92 -5.15
N ASP A 369 44.13 -9.61 -4.76
CA ASP A 369 45.14 -9.02 -5.65
C ASP A 369 46.36 -9.92 -5.86
N ASP A 370 47.16 -9.63 -6.89
CA ASP A 370 48.44 -10.29 -7.23
C ASP A 370 49.68 -9.49 -6.79
N GLY A 371 49.51 -8.56 -5.84
CA GLY A 371 50.53 -7.60 -5.40
C GLY A 371 51.57 -8.13 -4.40
N SER A 372 52.24 -7.21 -3.70
CA SER A 372 53.32 -7.52 -2.75
C SER A 372 52.86 -8.09 -1.40
N GLY A 373 51.54 -8.14 -1.15
CA GLY A 373 50.97 -8.55 0.13
C GLY A 373 51.09 -7.48 1.22
N ILE A 374 50.73 -7.84 2.47
CA ILE A 374 50.66 -6.92 3.62
C ILE A 374 51.97 -6.95 4.41
N GLU A 375 52.60 -5.79 4.63
CA GLU A 375 53.65 -5.64 5.65
C GLU A 375 53.03 -5.70 7.05
N ARG A 376 53.44 -6.69 7.86
CA ARG A 376 52.83 -6.98 9.18
C ARG A 376 53.06 -5.93 10.28
N ASP A 377 53.90 -4.92 10.05
CA ASP A 377 54.33 -3.95 11.08
C ASP A 377 54.11 -2.46 10.71
N GLY A 378 53.28 -2.17 9.69
CA GLY A 378 52.91 -0.80 9.32
C GLY A 378 51.62 -0.35 9.99
N ASP A 379 51.65 0.82 10.64
CA ASP A 379 50.53 1.50 11.32
C ASP A 379 49.18 1.24 10.63
N SER A 380 48.29 0.51 11.31
CA SER A 380 46.99 0.10 10.80
C SER A 380 46.15 1.33 10.50
N GLY A 381 46.17 1.80 9.26
CA GLY A 381 45.44 2.99 8.82
C GLY A 381 43.95 2.90 9.15
N ASN A 382 43.31 4.06 9.32
CA ASN A 382 41.89 4.20 9.70
C ASN A 382 40.91 3.37 8.83
N GLY A 383 41.29 3.02 7.60
CA GLY A 383 40.49 2.20 6.68
C GLY A 383 40.18 0.79 7.19
N LEU A 384 41.17 0.10 7.77
CA LEU A 384 40.99 -1.30 8.22
C LEU A 384 40.07 -1.41 9.44
N GLY A 385 40.20 -0.47 10.38
CA GLY A 385 39.31 -0.38 11.56
C GLY A 385 37.87 -0.09 11.16
N ASN A 386 37.67 0.82 10.19
CA ASN A 386 36.34 1.14 9.67
C ASN A 386 35.68 -0.04 8.95
N MET A 387 36.45 -0.85 8.20
CA MET A 387 35.90 -2.06 7.57
C MET A 387 35.46 -3.11 8.60
N HIS A 388 36.26 -3.33 9.66
CA HIS A 388 35.89 -4.26 10.75
C HIS A 388 34.63 -3.81 11.49
N GLU A 389 34.51 -2.51 11.78
CA GLU A 389 33.32 -1.96 12.45
C GLU A 389 32.06 -2.15 11.59
N ARG A 390 32.17 -1.88 10.29
CA ARG A 390 31.06 -2.09 9.35
C ARG A 390 30.66 -3.56 9.24
N ALA A 391 31.63 -4.48 9.17
CA ALA A 391 31.34 -5.91 9.16
C ALA A 391 30.59 -6.35 10.44
N ARG A 392 30.99 -5.81 11.60
CA ARG A 392 30.32 -6.07 12.88
C ARG A 392 28.89 -5.52 12.92
N ILE A 393 28.66 -4.31 12.39
CA ILE A 393 27.30 -3.72 12.26
C ILE A 393 26.38 -4.64 11.43
N LEU A 394 26.93 -5.34 10.44
CA LEU A 394 26.19 -6.28 9.60
C LEU A 394 25.99 -7.66 10.23
N GLY A 395 26.50 -7.90 11.45
CA GLY A 395 26.49 -9.23 12.06
C GLY A 395 27.39 -10.22 11.32
N GLY A 396 28.39 -9.73 10.58
CA GLY A 396 29.31 -10.53 9.78
C GLY A 396 30.74 -10.50 10.30
N THR A 397 31.64 -11.12 9.53
CA THR A 397 33.08 -11.18 9.81
C THR A 397 33.87 -10.65 8.63
N LEU A 398 35.01 -10.01 8.93
CA LEU A 398 35.98 -9.56 7.95
C LEU A 398 37.32 -10.23 8.25
N GLU A 399 37.94 -10.82 7.24
CA GLU A 399 39.25 -11.47 7.32
C GLU A 399 40.20 -10.82 6.31
N LEU A 400 41.43 -10.57 6.75
CA LEU A 400 42.55 -10.21 5.90
C LEU A 400 43.56 -11.36 5.89
N LEU A 401 43.78 -11.94 4.72
CA LEU A 401 44.63 -13.11 4.54
C LEU A 401 45.72 -12.81 3.51
N ALA A 402 46.86 -13.48 3.66
CA ALA A 402 47.86 -13.52 2.59
C ALA A 402 47.36 -14.44 1.48
N ALA A 403 47.40 -13.99 0.23
CA ALA A 403 47.00 -14.80 -0.90
C ALA A 403 48.10 -15.82 -1.26
N GLU A 404 47.71 -17.04 -1.65
CA GLU A 404 48.62 -18.19 -1.87
C GLU A 404 49.70 -17.98 -2.96
N ARG A 405 49.61 -16.91 -3.77
CA ARG A 405 50.51 -16.63 -4.89
C ARG A 405 51.18 -15.24 -4.82
N GLY A 406 51.19 -14.62 -3.63
CA GLY A 406 51.48 -13.20 -3.46
C GLY A 406 50.19 -12.38 -3.47
N GLY A 407 50.20 -11.22 -2.80
CA GLY A 407 49.06 -10.32 -2.69
C GLY A 407 48.22 -10.48 -1.43
N THR A 408 47.10 -9.75 -1.39
CA THR A 408 46.18 -9.72 -0.26
C THR A 408 44.82 -10.30 -0.63
N LEU A 409 44.17 -10.96 0.33
CA LEU A 409 42.78 -11.38 0.25
C LEU A 409 41.99 -10.70 1.37
N VAL A 410 41.04 -9.87 0.98
CA VAL A 410 40.02 -9.31 1.88
C VAL A 410 38.74 -10.12 1.71
N ARG A 411 38.27 -10.76 2.78
CA ARG A 411 37.06 -11.59 2.77
C ARG A 411 36.04 -11.06 3.76
N LEU A 412 34.87 -10.67 3.27
CA LEU A 412 33.71 -10.28 4.07
C LEU A 412 32.63 -11.37 3.97
N ARG A 413 32.11 -11.81 5.12
CA ARG A 413 31.00 -12.74 5.21
C ARG A 413 29.87 -12.12 6.04
N VAL A 414 28.68 -11.96 5.46
CA VAL A 414 27.51 -11.36 6.14
C VAL A 414 26.24 -12.18 5.89
N PRO A 415 25.25 -12.19 6.80
CA PRO A 415 23.99 -12.91 6.58
C PRO A 415 23.24 -12.37 5.35
N TRP A 416 22.76 -13.25 4.47
CA TRP A 416 21.93 -12.90 3.32
C TRP A 416 20.45 -12.80 3.71
N SER A 417 20.15 -11.87 4.62
CA SER A 417 18.80 -11.64 5.15
C SER A 417 18.69 -10.25 5.77
N ASP A 418 17.53 -9.60 5.67
CA ASP A 418 17.29 -8.29 6.29
C ASP A 418 17.08 -8.42 7.82
N ARG A 419 18.17 -8.61 8.58
CA ARG A 419 18.14 -8.60 10.06
C ARG A 419 18.57 -7.26 10.66
N GLY A 420 18.54 -6.18 9.87
CA GLY A 420 18.95 -4.84 10.29
C GLY A 420 17.86 -4.00 10.97
N SER A 421 16.65 -4.53 11.14
CA SER A 421 15.53 -3.87 11.82
C SER A 421 15.33 -4.41 13.24
N SER A 422 16.22 -4.03 14.14
CA SER A 422 15.94 -4.00 15.58
C SER A 422 16.44 -2.70 16.18
#